data_AF-U9TVQ6-F1
#
_entry.id   AF-U9TVQ6-F1
#
_cell.length_a   1.000
_cell.length_b   1.000
_cell.length_c   1.000
_cell.angle_alpha   90.00
_cell.angle_beta   90.00
_cell.angle_gamma   90.00
#
_symmetry.space_group_name_H-M   'P 1'
#
loop_
_entity.id
_entity.type
_entity.pdbx_description
1 polymer ?
#
loop_
_entity_poly.entity_id
_entity_poly.type
_entity_poly.pdbx_seq_one_letter_code
_entity_poly.pdbx_strand_id
1 'polypeptide(L)'
;MSLVNTKEYIYVTLNFENFKHQEISPQEDLLLTMFNTAVSNLILFKNQSRDMLSMAKKFQDGARLFETDSEILQAKLCIILKDVSKADEEVIVKEFRSKISQLVSEEGKDNFISRMYKGRIDIVSWPKFDDAGWSKTLSNISKKLVRQEAIHEDANNFLQNIKIIMAKLKICDWTSLEKTFIQIRVATLTRLLPTAVSYGLEQEDPIIEHLVNRDSGEPIDDQIVILSDILSGYEGSTKILPDSEIQLYDEHESFERLSKDLRKYFEYIVQSRKESSNDKEWFANFDKFFKYIIERRTSRVQNWYMQNTAKFPQDNSDVVNGKYAMEQELSKLTLLWTLCGLICHQCGLKCVKNRDHQEDHDCLTDHK
;
A
#
# COMPACT_ATOMS: atom_id res chain seq x y z
N MET A 1 8.86 22.56 -4.01
CA MET A 1 7.98 21.94 -2.99
C MET A 1 8.43 22.42 -1.62
N SER A 2 7.49 22.67 -0.72
CA SER A 2 7.77 23.03 0.68
C SER A 2 6.86 22.22 1.60
N LEU A 3 7.32 21.92 2.81
CA LEU A 3 6.58 21.12 3.78
C LEU A 3 6.63 21.74 5.18
N VAL A 4 5.53 21.60 5.93
CA VAL A 4 5.42 22.01 7.34
C VAL A 4 4.72 20.91 8.12
N ASN A 5 5.40 20.40 9.15
CA ASN A 5 4.85 19.39 10.05
C ASN A 5 4.18 20.07 11.26
N THR A 6 2.96 19.63 11.57
CA THR A 6 2.25 19.95 12.81
C THR A 6 2.04 18.68 13.62
N LYS A 7 1.35 18.76 14.77
CA LYS A 7 1.03 17.57 15.56
C LYS A 7 0.04 16.63 14.86
N GLU A 8 -0.84 17.18 14.02
CA GLU A 8 -1.96 16.45 13.41
C GLU A 8 -1.81 16.29 11.90
N TYR A 9 -1.15 17.23 11.23
CA TYR A 9 -1.07 17.28 9.76
C TYR A 9 0.32 17.62 9.25
N ILE A 10 0.63 17.10 8.06
CA ILE A 10 1.73 17.56 7.22
C ILE A 10 1.13 18.42 6.10
N TYR A 11 1.47 19.71 6.08
CA TYR A 11 1.10 20.59 4.98
C TYR A 11 2.16 20.53 3.90
N VAL A 12 1.77 20.11 2.69
CA VAL A 12 2.64 20.09 1.51
C VAL A 12 2.21 21.18 0.55
N THR A 13 3.15 22.04 0.16
CA THR A 13 2.94 23.08 -0.85
C THR A 13 3.69 22.72 -2.12
N LEU A 14 2.93 22.60 -3.20
CA LEU A 14 3.45 22.39 -4.55
C LEU A 14 3.32 23.72 -5.32
N ASN A 15 4.46 24.25 -5.76
CA ASN A 15 4.49 25.42 -6.63
C ASN A 15 4.64 24.92 -8.06
N PHE A 16 3.61 25.13 -8.87
CA PHE A 16 3.61 24.81 -10.30
C PHE A 16 3.92 26.09 -11.05
N GLU A 17 5.12 26.18 -11.61
CA GLU A 17 5.53 27.34 -12.38
C GLU A 17 4.79 27.36 -13.73
N ASN A 18 3.94 28.37 -13.91
CA ASN A 18 3.45 28.72 -15.23
C ASN A 18 4.59 29.44 -15.95
N PHE A 19 5.48 28.68 -16.62
CA PHE A 19 6.49 29.28 -17.48
C PHE A 19 5.80 30.16 -18.52
N LYS A 20 6.21 31.42 -18.61
CA LYS A 20 5.59 32.40 -19.50
C LYS A 20 5.73 31.94 -20.96
N HIS A 21 4.62 31.50 -21.53
CA HIS A 21 4.21 31.63 -22.94
C HIS A 21 5.07 31.07 -24.08
N GLN A 22 6.23 30.42 -23.89
CA GLN A 22 7.00 29.91 -25.04
C GLN A 22 7.42 28.43 -25.02
N GLU A 23 7.34 27.71 -23.89
CA GLU A 23 7.91 26.34 -23.84
C GLU A 23 6.94 25.24 -23.35
N ILE A 24 5.72 25.58 -22.89
CA ILE A 24 4.74 24.59 -22.44
C ILE A 24 3.75 24.30 -23.57
N SER A 25 3.73 23.06 -24.04
CA SER A 25 2.74 22.57 -24.99
C SER A 25 1.33 22.53 -24.36
N PRO A 26 0.25 22.64 -25.17
CA PRO A 26 -1.12 22.47 -24.65
C PRO A 26 -1.33 21.16 -23.91
N GLN A 27 -0.60 20.11 -24.29
CA GLN A 27 -0.63 18.81 -23.61
C GLN A 27 0.01 18.86 -22.22
N GLU A 28 1.16 19.52 -22.06
CA GLU A 28 1.82 19.67 -20.76
C GLU A 28 0.99 20.54 -19.80
N ASP A 29 0.38 21.63 -20.29
CA ASP A 29 -0.51 22.50 -19.51
C ASP A 29 -1.75 21.73 -19.00
N LEU A 30 -2.30 20.87 -19.85
CA LEU A 30 -3.38 19.95 -19.51
C LEU A 30 -2.97 18.94 -18.45
N LEU A 31 -1.85 18.23 -18.64
CA LEU A 31 -1.34 17.25 -17.67
C LEU A 31 -1.04 17.88 -16.31
N LEU A 32 -0.48 19.09 -16.30
CA LEU A 32 -0.23 19.86 -15.09
C LEU A 32 -1.53 20.20 -14.36
N THR A 33 -2.54 20.65 -15.09
CA THR A 33 -3.87 20.97 -14.54
C THR A 33 -4.51 19.72 -13.93
N MET A 34 -4.41 18.58 -14.61
CA MET A 34 -4.92 17.30 -14.12
C MET A 34 -4.18 16.83 -12.87
N PHE A 35 -2.84 16.87 -12.89
CA PHE A 35 -2.00 16.53 -11.75
C PHE A 35 -2.37 17.37 -10.52
N ASN A 36 -2.40 18.70 -10.67
CA ASN A 36 -2.72 19.62 -9.59
C ASN A 36 -4.08 19.32 -8.96
N THR A 37 -5.07 18.99 -9.79
CA THR A 37 -6.43 18.67 -9.36
C THR A 37 -6.49 17.33 -8.63
N ALA A 38 -5.73 16.33 -9.07
CA ALA A 38 -5.71 15.01 -8.44
C ALA A 38 -4.97 14.96 -7.10
N VAL A 39 -3.97 15.82 -6.87
CA VAL A 39 -3.09 15.74 -5.68
C VAL A 39 -3.37 16.79 -4.59
N SER A 40 -4.21 17.79 -4.87
CA SER A 40 -4.36 18.96 -3.98
C SER A 40 -5.68 18.96 -3.22
N ASN A 41 -5.65 19.29 -1.92
CA ASN A 41 -6.86 19.62 -1.15
C ASN A 41 -7.38 21.03 -1.50
N LEU A 42 -6.45 21.96 -1.75
CA LEU A 42 -6.75 23.35 -2.05
C LEU A 42 -5.79 23.84 -3.14
N ILE A 43 -6.36 24.38 -4.22
CA ILE A 43 -5.61 24.98 -5.32
C ILE A 43 -5.76 26.48 -5.26
N LEU A 44 -4.63 27.20 -5.20
CA LEU A 44 -4.61 28.65 -5.33
C LEU A 44 -4.27 29.01 -6.77
N PHE A 45 -5.30 29.32 -7.57
CA PHE A 45 -5.11 29.67 -8.98
C PHE A 45 -5.04 31.20 -9.15
N LYS A 46 -3.84 31.70 -9.48
CA LYS A 46 -3.61 33.13 -9.69
C LYS A 46 -4.02 33.56 -11.09
N ASN A 47 -5.14 34.25 -11.22
CA ASN A 47 -5.58 34.81 -12.50
C ASN A 47 -4.93 36.19 -12.74
N GLN A 48 -3.93 36.26 -13.63
CA GLN A 48 -3.20 37.49 -13.94
C GLN A 48 -3.83 38.33 -15.07
N SER A 49 -4.57 37.71 -16.00
CA SER A 49 -5.00 38.36 -17.24
C SER A 49 -6.43 38.92 -17.19
N ARG A 50 -7.20 38.64 -16.12
CA ARG A 50 -8.67 38.80 -16.11
C ARG A 50 -9.39 38.08 -17.27
N ASP A 51 -8.66 37.33 -18.09
CA ASP A 51 -9.20 36.58 -19.22
C ASP A 51 -9.74 35.24 -18.72
N MET A 52 -11.01 35.30 -18.34
CA MET A 52 -11.74 34.21 -17.74
C MET A 52 -12.09 33.11 -18.76
N LEU A 53 -12.20 33.44 -20.05
CA LEU A 53 -12.54 32.49 -21.11
C LEU A 53 -11.37 31.55 -21.42
N SER A 54 -10.15 32.07 -21.50
CA SER A 54 -8.97 31.21 -21.70
C SER A 54 -8.72 30.30 -20.50
N MET A 55 -8.91 30.80 -19.27
CA MET A 55 -8.86 29.98 -18.06
C MET A 55 -9.92 28.87 -18.08
N ALA A 56 -11.19 29.21 -18.35
CA ALA A 56 -12.27 28.24 -18.31
C ALA A 56 -12.13 27.18 -19.41
N LYS A 57 -11.67 27.56 -20.61
CA LYS A 57 -11.38 26.62 -21.69
C LYS A 57 -10.32 25.60 -21.28
N LYS A 58 -9.23 26.05 -20.65
CA LYS A 58 -8.16 25.16 -20.14
C LYS A 58 -8.71 24.11 -19.16
N PHE A 59 -9.53 24.53 -18.19
CA PHE A 59 -10.13 23.60 -17.24
C PHE A 59 -11.17 22.68 -17.91
N GLN A 60 -11.95 23.20 -18.87
CA GLN A 60 -12.98 22.43 -19.57
C GLN A 60 -12.38 21.32 -20.45
N ASP A 61 -11.24 21.59 -21.10
CA ASP A 61 -10.52 20.57 -21.88
C ASP A 61 -10.04 19.41 -20.99
N GLY A 62 -9.61 19.71 -19.76
CA GLY A 62 -9.25 18.69 -18.77
C GLY A 62 -10.44 17.97 -18.15
N ALA A 63 -11.55 18.68 -17.91
CA ALA A 63 -12.76 18.10 -17.34
C ALA A 63 -13.28 16.92 -18.17
N ARG A 64 -13.19 17.02 -19.51
CA ARG A 64 -13.66 15.98 -20.44
C ARG A 64 -12.94 14.64 -20.29
N LEU A 65 -11.71 14.64 -19.81
CA LEU A 65 -10.87 13.45 -19.67
C LEU A 65 -11.09 12.69 -18.35
N PHE A 66 -11.71 13.31 -17.34
CA PHE A 66 -11.98 12.65 -16.07
C PHE A 66 -13.26 11.81 -16.12
N GLU A 67 -13.21 10.58 -15.63
CA GLU A 67 -14.43 9.81 -15.37
C GLU A 67 -15.35 10.56 -14.39
N THR A 68 -16.65 10.60 -14.68
CA THR A 68 -17.64 11.44 -14.00
C THR A 68 -17.76 11.19 -12.48
N ASP A 69 -17.40 9.98 -12.03
CA ASP A 69 -17.53 9.53 -10.65
C ASP A 69 -16.17 9.34 -9.94
N SER A 70 -15.14 10.05 -10.38
CA SER A 70 -13.81 9.95 -9.76
C SER A 70 -13.82 10.50 -8.32
N GLU A 71 -13.83 9.60 -7.32
CA GLU A 71 -13.69 9.98 -5.91
C GLU A 71 -12.38 10.73 -5.62
N ILE A 72 -11.39 10.58 -6.51
CA ILE A 72 -10.06 11.20 -6.46
C ILE A 72 -10.12 12.73 -6.54
N LEU A 73 -11.11 13.31 -7.23
CA LEU A 73 -11.15 14.75 -7.46
C LEU A 73 -11.78 15.47 -6.27
N GLN A 74 -10.94 15.75 -5.27
CA GLN A 74 -11.36 16.38 -4.02
C GLN A 74 -10.82 17.80 -3.82
N ALA A 75 -10.17 18.37 -4.83
CA ALA A 75 -9.63 19.71 -4.72
C ALA A 75 -10.73 20.77 -4.56
N LYS A 76 -10.50 21.72 -3.66
CA LYS A 76 -11.19 23.01 -3.68
C LYS A 76 -10.39 23.99 -4.54
N LEU A 77 -11.03 24.61 -5.54
CA LEU A 77 -10.41 25.64 -6.37
C LEU A 77 -10.63 27.03 -5.77
N CYS A 78 -9.55 27.74 -5.45
CA CYS A 78 -9.58 29.13 -5.01
C CYS A 78 -8.96 30.03 -6.09
N ILE A 79 -9.80 30.76 -6.81
CA ILE A 79 -9.38 31.70 -7.84
C ILE A 79 -8.97 33.01 -7.17
N ILE A 80 -7.73 33.41 -7.38
CA ILE A 80 -7.15 34.63 -6.84
C ILE A 80 -7.15 35.73 -7.90
N LEU A 81 -7.91 36.80 -7.63
CA LEU A 81 -7.95 38.02 -8.42
C LEU A 81 -6.96 39.02 -7.80
N LYS A 82 -5.80 39.19 -8.44
CA LYS A 82 -4.68 39.96 -7.87
C LYS A 82 -4.85 41.47 -8.10
N ASP A 83 -4.25 42.27 -7.20
CA ASP A 83 -4.10 43.72 -7.31
C ASP A 83 -5.44 44.45 -7.44
N VAL A 84 -6.48 43.91 -6.78
CA VAL A 84 -7.83 44.47 -6.76
C VAL A 84 -7.89 45.61 -5.74
N SER A 85 -8.30 46.79 -6.18
CA SER A 85 -8.53 47.94 -5.29
C SER A 85 -9.79 47.69 -4.45
N LYS A 86 -9.82 48.21 -3.22
CA LYS A 86 -11.01 48.08 -2.36
C LYS A 86 -12.26 48.73 -2.96
N ALA A 87 -12.10 49.76 -3.79
CA ALA A 87 -13.21 50.45 -4.47
C ALA A 87 -13.85 49.58 -5.56
N ASP A 88 -13.06 48.74 -6.23
CA ASP A 88 -13.50 47.92 -7.36
C ASP A 88 -13.80 46.47 -6.98
N GLU A 89 -13.51 46.08 -5.73
CA GLU A 89 -13.57 44.70 -5.25
C GLU A 89 -14.92 44.04 -5.51
N GLU A 90 -16.00 44.67 -5.06
CA GLU A 90 -17.35 44.11 -5.18
C GLU A 90 -17.78 43.99 -6.64
N VAL A 91 -17.47 44.99 -7.46
CA VAL A 91 -17.81 45.03 -8.89
C VAL A 91 -17.10 43.90 -9.63
N ILE A 92 -15.77 43.79 -9.45
CA ILE A 92 -14.95 42.79 -10.14
C ILE A 92 -15.33 41.37 -9.71
N VAL A 93 -15.52 41.13 -8.41
CA VAL A 93 -15.90 39.80 -7.90
C VAL A 93 -17.30 39.42 -8.42
N LYS A 94 -18.25 40.36 -8.45
CA LYS A 94 -19.61 40.12 -8.97
C LYS A 94 -19.59 39.83 -10.46
N GLU A 95 -18.84 40.59 -11.25
CA GLU A 95 -18.67 40.36 -12.68
C GLU A 95 -18.07 38.96 -12.94
N PHE A 96 -17.02 38.61 -12.20
CA PHE A 96 -16.35 37.32 -12.34
C PHE A 96 -17.27 36.15 -11.99
N ARG A 97 -18.04 36.28 -10.89
CA ARG A 97 -19.06 35.29 -10.51
C ARG A 97 -20.12 35.12 -11.59
N SER A 98 -20.65 36.23 -12.13
CA SER A 98 -21.66 36.19 -13.19
C SER A 98 -21.17 35.43 -14.43
N LYS A 99 -19.92 35.68 -14.84
CA LYS A 99 -19.31 34.97 -15.97
C LYS A 99 -19.13 33.48 -15.70
N ILE A 100 -18.68 33.10 -14.50
CA ILE A 100 -18.58 31.69 -14.10
C ILE A 100 -19.95 31.02 -14.14
N SER A 101 -20.97 31.66 -13.59
CA SER A 101 -22.35 31.15 -13.61
C SER A 101 -22.89 30.98 -15.03
N GLN A 102 -22.56 31.90 -15.94
CA GLN A 102 -22.93 31.76 -17.35
C GLN A 102 -22.29 30.53 -17.99
N LEU A 103 -20.97 30.34 -17.83
CA LEU A 103 -20.28 29.17 -18.39
C LEU A 103 -20.80 27.84 -17.80
N VAL A 104 -21.08 27.81 -16.50
CA VAL A 104 -21.68 26.64 -15.84
C VAL A 104 -23.08 26.36 -16.40
N SER A 105 -23.86 27.41 -16.71
CA SER A 105 -25.18 27.25 -17.31
C SER A 105 -25.13 26.76 -18.76
N GLU A 106 -24.11 27.18 -19.53
CA GLU A 106 -23.92 26.77 -20.92
C GLU A 106 -23.47 25.30 -21.03
N GLU A 107 -22.54 24.86 -20.17
CA GLU A 107 -21.96 23.50 -20.18
C GLU A 107 -22.75 22.49 -19.31
N GLY A 108 -23.74 22.94 -18.54
CA GLY A 108 -24.59 22.06 -17.73
C GLY A 108 -23.84 21.27 -16.65
N LYS A 109 -24.17 19.99 -16.45
CA LYS A 109 -23.50 19.13 -15.45
C LYS A 109 -22.06 18.77 -15.83
N ASP A 110 -21.69 18.93 -17.11
CA ASP A 110 -20.39 18.54 -17.64
C ASP A 110 -19.33 19.65 -17.55
N ASN A 111 -19.65 20.76 -16.89
CA ASN A 111 -18.70 21.83 -16.64
C ASN A 111 -17.56 21.39 -15.70
N PHE A 112 -16.39 22.02 -15.86
CA PHE A 112 -15.19 21.70 -15.08
C PHE A 112 -15.35 21.88 -13.57
N ILE A 113 -16.21 22.78 -13.10
CA ILE A 113 -16.43 23.02 -11.66
C ILE A 113 -17.13 21.82 -11.03
N SER A 114 -18.16 21.30 -11.71
CA SER A 114 -18.85 20.10 -11.28
C SER A 114 -17.95 18.87 -11.37
N ARG A 115 -17.29 18.66 -12.53
CA ARG A 115 -16.51 17.45 -12.79
C ARG A 115 -15.19 17.37 -12.03
N MET A 116 -14.44 18.47 -11.95
CA MET A 116 -13.09 18.47 -11.37
C MET A 116 -13.03 18.92 -9.91
N TYR A 117 -13.98 19.76 -9.49
CA TYR A 117 -13.93 20.39 -8.17
C TYR A 117 -15.16 20.06 -7.31
N LYS A 118 -16.08 19.21 -7.78
CA LYS A 118 -17.32 18.83 -7.08
C LYS A 118 -18.12 20.05 -6.59
N GLY A 119 -18.14 21.13 -7.40
CA GLY A 119 -18.82 22.38 -7.04
C GLY A 119 -18.03 23.29 -6.08
N ARG A 120 -16.86 22.87 -5.58
CA ARG A 120 -16.08 23.60 -4.57
C ARG A 120 -15.16 24.64 -5.19
N ILE A 121 -15.75 25.78 -5.53
CA ILE A 121 -15.02 26.96 -6.00
C ILE A 121 -15.12 28.14 -5.02
N ASP A 122 -14.07 28.93 -4.94
CA ASP A 122 -13.98 30.14 -4.15
C ASP A 122 -13.30 31.24 -4.98
N ILE A 123 -13.78 32.47 -4.86
CA ILE A 123 -13.21 33.62 -5.57
C ILE A 123 -12.75 34.62 -4.52
N VAL A 124 -11.46 34.92 -4.54
CA VAL A 124 -10.80 35.79 -3.56
C VAL A 124 -10.12 36.94 -4.28
N SER A 125 -10.59 38.14 -3.98
CA SER A 125 -9.89 39.41 -4.22
C SER A 125 -8.65 39.47 -3.33
N TRP A 126 -7.49 39.64 -3.95
CA TRP A 126 -6.25 39.84 -3.24
C TRP A 126 -5.80 41.30 -3.37
N PRO A 127 -5.77 42.06 -2.25
CA PRO A 127 -5.28 43.43 -2.24
C PRO A 127 -3.83 43.54 -2.70
N LYS A 128 -3.41 44.76 -3.04
CA LYS A 128 -1.98 45.03 -3.28
C LYS A 128 -1.17 44.73 -2.00
N PHE A 129 0.10 44.39 -2.17
CA PHE A 129 0.96 43.94 -1.07
C PHE A 129 1.12 44.98 0.05
N ASP A 130 1.04 46.26 -0.30
CA ASP A 130 1.13 47.41 0.61
C ASP A 130 -0.21 47.76 1.31
N ASP A 131 -1.31 47.08 0.95
CA ASP A 131 -2.62 47.30 1.57
C ASP A 131 -2.75 46.54 2.90
N ALA A 132 -3.27 47.20 3.94
CA ALA A 132 -3.47 46.60 5.27
C ALA A 132 -4.41 45.37 5.25
N GLY A 133 -5.26 45.26 4.24
CA GLY A 133 -6.13 44.11 3.98
C GLY A 133 -5.40 42.88 3.47
N TRP A 134 -4.15 42.99 2.98
CA TRP A 134 -3.38 41.87 2.46
C TRP A 134 -3.22 40.75 3.48
N SER A 135 -2.79 41.09 4.70
CA SER A 135 -2.62 40.14 5.81
C SER A 135 -3.94 39.49 6.24
N LYS A 136 -5.04 40.24 6.16
CA LYS A 136 -6.39 39.74 6.45
C LYS A 136 -6.82 38.68 5.42
N THR A 137 -6.53 38.91 4.14
CA THR A 137 -6.80 37.94 3.07
C THR A 137 -5.99 36.66 3.25
N LEU A 138 -4.70 36.78 3.60
CA LEU A 138 -3.86 35.62 3.89
C LEU A 138 -4.41 34.80 5.07
N SER A 139 -4.82 35.47 6.16
CA SER A 139 -5.46 34.81 7.31
C SER A 139 -6.75 34.07 6.91
N ASN A 140 -7.56 34.65 6.03
CA ASN A 140 -8.78 34.02 5.55
C ASN A 140 -8.49 32.76 4.72
N ILE A 141 -7.44 32.75 3.90
CA ILE A 141 -7.04 31.57 3.12
C ILE A 141 -6.49 30.49 4.05
N SER A 142 -5.67 30.86 5.03
CA SER A 142 -5.20 29.93 6.06
C SER A 142 -6.36 29.24 6.77
N LYS A 143 -7.40 29.99 7.18
CA LYS A 143 -8.62 29.41 7.77
C LYS A 143 -9.36 28.46 6.82
N LYS A 144 -9.35 28.72 5.52
CA LYS A 144 -9.96 27.82 4.52
C LYS A 144 -9.16 26.52 4.38
N LEU A 145 -7.84 26.61 4.41
CA LEU A 145 -6.94 25.46 4.37
C LEU A 145 -7.10 24.55 5.60
N VAL A 146 -7.11 25.14 6.80
CA VAL A 146 -7.26 24.40 8.07
C VAL A 146 -8.60 23.67 8.17
N ARG A 147 -9.64 24.14 7.45
CA ARG A 147 -10.95 23.48 7.39
C ARG A 147 -11.03 22.36 6.34
N GLN A 148 -10.02 22.16 5.52
CA GLN A 148 -10.02 21.04 4.58
C GLN A 148 -9.71 19.75 5.33
N GLU A 149 -10.45 18.69 5.01
CA GLU A 149 -10.11 17.34 5.45
C GLU A 149 -8.84 16.86 4.73
N ALA A 150 -8.05 16.04 5.42
CA ALA A 150 -6.89 15.40 4.82
C ALA A 150 -7.37 14.41 3.73
N ILE A 151 -6.72 14.45 2.56
CA ILE A 151 -7.02 13.53 1.45
C ILE A 151 -6.19 12.23 1.58
N HIS A 152 -5.05 12.33 2.27
CA HIS A 152 -4.13 11.22 2.48
C HIS A 152 -3.99 10.98 3.98
N GLU A 153 -4.07 9.71 4.37
CA GLU A 153 -3.93 9.27 5.76
C GLU A 153 -2.53 9.55 6.30
N ASP A 154 -1.50 9.30 5.48
CA ASP A 154 -0.10 9.48 5.85
C ASP A 154 0.79 9.84 4.64
N ALA A 155 2.07 10.09 4.92
CA ALA A 155 3.07 10.48 3.91
C ALA A 155 3.44 9.35 2.92
N ASN A 156 3.36 8.08 3.33
CA ASN A 156 3.62 6.94 2.45
C ASN A 156 2.51 6.80 1.41
N ASN A 157 1.26 6.88 1.85
CA ASN A 157 0.08 6.90 1.00
C ASN A 157 0.10 8.12 0.05
N PHE A 158 0.46 9.32 0.54
CA PHE A 158 0.65 10.49 -0.31
C PHE A 158 1.69 10.26 -1.42
N LEU A 159 2.87 9.73 -1.07
CA LEU A 159 3.95 9.48 -2.02
C LEU A 159 3.58 8.42 -3.06
N GLN A 160 2.95 7.32 -2.64
CA GLN A 160 2.46 6.27 -3.54
C GLN A 160 1.41 6.81 -4.52
N ASN A 161 0.46 7.59 -4.01
CA ASN A 161 -0.60 8.18 -4.84
C ASN A 161 -0.02 9.14 -5.88
N ILE A 162 0.91 10.02 -5.49
CA ILE A 162 1.57 10.93 -6.45
C ILE A 162 2.30 10.13 -7.53
N LYS A 163 3.07 9.11 -7.17
CA LYS A 163 3.82 8.29 -8.15
C LYS A 163 2.88 7.64 -9.17
N ILE A 164 1.76 7.09 -8.72
CA ILE A 164 0.77 6.44 -9.58
C ILE A 164 0.09 7.46 -10.50
N ILE A 165 -0.34 8.60 -9.95
CA ILE A 165 -0.94 9.68 -10.74
C ILE A 165 0.05 10.15 -11.82
N MET A 166 1.32 10.40 -11.46
CA MET A 166 2.36 10.79 -12.42
C MET A 166 2.58 9.72 -13.51
N ALA A 167 2.62 8.45 -13.13
CA ALA A 167 2.81 7.35 -14.08
C ALA A 167 1.64 7.26 -15.07
N LYS A 168 0.39 7.32 -14.60
CA LYS A 168 -0.81 7.31 -15.44
C LYS A 168 -0.87 8.53 -16.37
N LEU A 169 -0.58 9.72 -15.85
CA LEU A 169 -0.51 10.95 -16.66
C LEU A 169 0.54 10.83 -17.77
N LYS A 170 1.71 10.24 -17.48
CA LYS A 170 2.77 10.04 -18.46
C LYS A 170 2.37 9.12 -19.61
N ILE A 171 1.55 8.10 -19.36
CA ILE A 171 1.06 7.15 -20.37
C ILE A 171 -0.35 7.48 -20.89
N CYS A 172 -0.91 8.63 -20.49
CA CYS A 172 -2.28 9.04 -20.80
C CYS A 172 -3.35 7.97 -20.45
N ASP A 173 -3.17 7.29 -19.32
CA ASP A 173 -4.13 6.29 -18.82
C ASP A 173 -5.19 6.96 -17.94
N TRP A 174 -6.42 6.98 -18.43
CA TRP A 174 -7.57 7.60 -17.79
C TRP A 174 -8.46 6.63 -17.00
N THR A 175 -8.08 5.36 -16.93
CA THR A 175 -8.84 4.36 -16.15
C THR A 175 -8.84 4.72 -14.66
N SER A 176 -9.87 4.29 -13.93
CA SER A 176 -10.00 4.51 -12.48
C SER A 176 -8.69 4.28 -11.71
N LEU A 177 -8.29 5.29 -10.94
CA LEU A 177 -7.12 5.20 -10.05
C LEU A 177 -7.31 4.15 -8.97
N GLU A 178 -8.53 3.99 -8.44
CA GLU A 178 -8.86 2.95 -7.45
C GLU A 178 -8.53 1.56 -7.99
N LYS A 179 -8.97 1.28 -9.23
CA LYS A 179 -8.64 0.03 -9.92
C LYS A 179 -7.13 -0.15 -10.06
N THR A 180 -6.40 0.91 -10.43
CA THR A 180 -4.93 0.86 -10.52
C THR A 180 -4.27 0.61 -9.17
N PHE A 181 -4.77 1.20 -8.07
CA PHE A 181 -4.25 0.96 -6.73
C PHE A 181 -4.42 -0.51 -6.31
N ILE A 182 -5.60 -1.09 -6.55
CA ILE A 182 -5.86 -2.51 -6.27
C ILE A 182 -4.89 -3.39 -7.08
N GLN A 183 -4.79 -3.15 -8.38
CA GLN A 183 -3.92 -3.94 -9.27
C GLN A 183 -2.45 -3.86 -8.86
N ILE A 184 -1.94 -2.67 -8.54
CA ILE A 184 -0.55 -2.49 -8.11
C ILE A 184 -0.33 -3.17 -6.75
N ARG A 185 -1.24 -3.02 -5.79
CA ARG A 185 -1.09 -3.65 -4.47
C ARG A 185 -1.11 -5.17 -4.61
N VAL A 186 -2.10 -5.74 -5.28
CA VAL A 186 -2.20 -7.19 -5.49
C VAL A 186 -0.98 -7.72 -6.24
N ALA A 187 -0.59 -7.10 -7.36
CA ALA A 187 0.58 -7.54 -8.13
C ALA A 187 1.87 -7.49 -7.30
N THR A 188 2.02 -6.46 -6.45
CA THR A 188 3.16 -6.36 -5.53
C THR A 188 3.17 -7.50 -4.52
N LEU A 189 2.04 -7.75 -3.85
CA LEU A 189 1.92 -8.86 -2.89
C LEU A 189 2.18 -10.21 -3.56
N THR A 190 1.56 -10.47 -4.71
CA THR A 190 1.73 -11.71 -5.47
C THR A 190 3.19 -11.94 -5.87
N ARG A 191 3.91 -10.89 -6.27
CA ARG A 191 5.35 -10.98 -6.58
C ARG A 191 6.19 -11.33 -5.34
N LEU A 192 5.77 -10.88 -4.16
CA LEU A 192 6.47 -11.10 -2.89
C LEU A 192 6.07 -12.42 -2.22
N LEU A 193 4.98 -13.08 -2.63
CA LEU A 193 4.50 -14.33 -2.05
C LEU A 193 5.57 -15.42 -1.96
N PRO A 194 6.38 -15.71 -2.99
CA PRO A 194 7.41 -16.75 -2.88
C PRO A 194 8.39 -16.47 -1.74
N THR A 195 8.90 -15.24 -1.64
CA THR A 195 9.81 -14.83 -0.56
C THR A 195 9.11 -14.83 0.81
N ALA A 196 7.87 -14.35 0.89
CA ALA A 196 7.09 -14.34 2.11
C ALA A 196 6.82 -15.77 2.62
N VAL A 197 6.51 -16.71 1.73
CA VAL A 197 6.25 -18.11 2.07
C VAL A 197 7.55 -18.84 2.43
N SER A 198 8.63 -18.60 1.68
CA SER A 198 9.95 -19.21 1.93
C SER A 198 10.61 -18.70 3.21
N TYR A 199 10.66 -17.38 3.43
CA TYR A 199 11.46 -16.75 4.50
C TYR A 199 10.66 -16.00 5.56
N GLY A 200 9.38 -15.68 5.34
CA GLY A 200 8.59 -14.88 6.29
C GLY A 200 9.01 -13.42 6.26
N LEU A 201 9.49 -12.98 5.09
CA LEU A 201 10.06 -11.68 4.79
C LEU A 201 9.53 -11.17 3.44
N GLU A 202 9.52 -9.86 3.24
CA GLU A 202 9.30 -9.30 1.90
C GLU A 202 10.60 -9.34 1.07
N GLN A 203 11.76 -9.25 1.73
CA GLN A 203 13.07 -9.34 1.08
C GLN A 203 14.12 -9.87 2.06
N GLU A 204 15.04 -10.70 1.57
CA GLU A 204 16.15 -11.26 2.36
C GLU A 204 17.50 -10.59 2.01
N ASP A 205 17.78 -10.37 0.71
CA ASP A 205 19.05 -9.84 0.19
C ASP A 205 18.80 -8.62 -0.73
N PRO A 206 19.59 -7.52 -0.67
CA PRO A 206 20.72 -7.26 0.23
C PRO A 206 20.33 -6.62 1.57
N ILE A 207 19.05 -6.30 1.74
CA ILE A 207 18.50 -5.67 2.95
C ILE A 207 17.32 -6.53 3.39
N ILE A 208 17.34 -6.95 4.64
CA ILE A 208 16.24 -7.71 5.25
C ILE A 208 15.04 -6.77 5.41
N GLU A 209 13.94 -7.08 4.71
CA GLU A 209 12.67 -6.38 4.84
C GLU A 209 11.63 -7.36 5.41
N HIS A 210 11.10 -7.04 6.60
CA HIS A 210 10.06 -7.82 7.23
C HIS A 210 8.71 -7.66 6.54
N LEU A 211 7.79 -8.59 6.77
CA LEU A 211 6.38 -8.43 6.43
C LEU A 211 5.84 -7.19 7.15
N VAL A 212 5.30 -6.23 6.39
CA VAL A 212 4.73 -4.97 6.92
C VAL A 212 3.34 -4.75 6.37
N ASN A 213 2.54 -4.00 7.13
CA ASN A 213 1.36 -3.35 6.59
C ASN A 213 1.83 -2.17 5.74
N ARG A 214 1.57 -2.19 4.42
CA ARG A 214 2.09 -1.18 3.47
C ARG A 214 1.34 0.14 3.51
N ASP A 215 0.25 0.21 4.26
CA ASP A 215 -0.47 1.45 4.54
C ASP A 215 0.11 2.13 5.78
N SER A 216 0.18 1.44 6.93
CA SER A 216 0.70 2.03 8.17
C SER A 216 2.23 2.02 8.28
N GLY A 217 2.92 1.13 7.56
CA GLY A 217 4.35 0.87 7.72
C GLY A 217 4.70 0.00 8.94
N GLU A 218 3.72 -0.45 9.71
CA GLU A 218 3.95 -1.26 10.90
C GLU A 218 4.30 -2.72 10.54
N PRO A 219 5.21 -3.37 11.27
CA PRO A 219 5.56 -4.77 11.05
C PRO A 219 4.39 -5.69 11.39
N ILE A 220 4.24 -6.76 10.60
CA ILE A 220 3.34 -7.86 10.91
C ILE A 220 3.97 -8.68 12.04
N ASP A 221 3.26 -8.70 13.16
CA ASP A 221 3.67 -9.33 14.41
C ASP A 221 4.21 -10.76 14.20
N ASP A 222 5.35 -11.03 14.83
CA ASP A 222 5.99 -12.33 14.88
C ASP A 222 6.17 -12.73 16.35
N GLN A 223 5.10 -13.28 16.92
CA GLN A 223 4.99 -13.49 18.36
C GLN A 223 6.09 -14.41 18.89
N ILE A 224 6.63 -14.06 20.05
CA ILE A 224 7.54 -14.93 20.78
C ILE A 224 6.73 -16.09 21.37
N VAL A 225 7.09 -17.31 20.99
CA VAL A 225 6.40 -18.54 21.42
C VAL A 225 7.32 -19.35 22.32
N ILE A 226 6.74 -19.96 23.34
CA ILE A 226 7.45 -20.85 24.26
C ILE A 226 7.13 -22.30 23.90
N LEU A 227 8.13 -23.18 24.00
CA LEU A 227 8.00 -24.60 23.64
C LEU A 227 6.87 -25.34 24.38
N SER A 228 6.60 -24.96 25.63
CA SER A 228 5.49 -25.49 26.43
C SER A 228 4.11 -25.24 25.81
N ASP A 229 3.96 -24.21 24.97
CA ASP A 229 2.71 -23.88 24.30
C ASP A 229 2.42 -24.84 23.12
N ILE A 230 3.45 -25.57 22.65
CA ILE A 230 3.37 -26.53 21.55
C ILE A 230 3.31 -27.97 22.07
N LEU A 231 4.18 -28.30 23.02
CA LEU A 231 4.40 -29.66 23.49
C LEU A 231 3.92 -29.82 24.94
N SER A 232 2.78 -30.50 25.11
CA SER A 232 2.27 -30.90 26.41
C SER A 232 3.26 -31.83 27.12
N GLY A 233 3.79 -31.40 28.27
CA GLY A 233 4.77 -32.16 29.06
C GLY A 233 6.16 -31.51 29.16
N TYR A 234 6.36 -30.37 28.50
CA TYR A 234 7.58 -29.57 28.65
C TYR A 234 7.32 -28.41 29.63
N GLU A 235 7.95 -28.43 30.82
CA GLU A 235 7.77 -27.39 31.85
C GLU A 235 8.74 -26.18 31.69
N GLY A 236 9.56 -26.17 30.64
CA GLY A 236 10.57 -25.13 30.41
C GLY A 236 10.06 -23.90 29.69
N SER A 237 10.71 -22.76 29.93
CA SER A 237 10.46 -21.47 29.26
C SER A 237 11.28 -21.27 27.99
N THR A 238 11.63 -22.36 27.28
CA THR A 238 12.48 -22.31 26.09
C THR A 238 11.76 -21.57 24.98
N LYS A 239 12.33 -20.44 24.54
CA LYS A 239 11.80 -19.66 23.43
C LYS A 239 12.12 -20.35 22.11
N ILE A 240 11.16 -20.36 21.20
CA ILE A 240 11.34 -20.87 19.86
C ILE A 240 11.87 -19.74 18.97
N LEU A 241 12.67 -20.10 17.99
CA LEU A 241 13.17 -19.15 17.01
C LEU A 241 12.04 -18.36 16.31
N PRO A 242 12.33 -17.12 15.87
CA PRO A 242 11.40 -16.33 15.07
C PRO A 242 11.04 -17.02 13.76
N ASP A 243 9.90 -16.64 13.20
CA ASP A 243 9.45 -17.14 11.91
C ASP A 243 10.32 -16.58 10.77
N SER A 244 10.66 -15.28 10.81
CA SER A 244 11.35 -14.58 9.70
C SER A 244 12.81 -14.97 9.44
N GLU A 245 13.36 -15.94 10.16
CA GLU A 245 14.76 -16.36 10.07
C GLU A 245 14.92 -17.82 9.58
N ILE A 246 13.81 -18.44 9.16
CA ILE A 246 13.77 -19.82 8.71
C ILE A 246 13.42 -19.87 7.24
N GLN A 247 14.33 -20.43 6.45
CA GLN A 247 14.01 -20.87 5.10
C GLN A 247 13.18 -22.16 5.17
N LEU A 248 11.91 -22.05 4.82
CA LEU A 248 10.94 -23.15 4.84
C LEU A 248 10.56 -23.64 3.45
N TYR A 249 10.97 -22.97 2.38
CA TYR A 249 10.66 -23.41 1.03
C TYR A 249 11.76 -23.01 0.05
N ASP A 250 12.18 -23.97 -0.76
CA ASP A 250 13.05 -23.80 -1.91
C ASP A 250 12.69 -24.88 -2.93
N GLU A 251 12.37 -24.48 -4.16
CA GLU A 251 12.00 -25.40 -5.24
C GLU A 251 13.18 -26.23 -5.77
N HIS A 252 14.41 -25.82 -5.46
CA HIS A 252 15.64 -26.47 -5.92
C HIS A 252 16.32 -27.32 -4.83
N GLU A 253 15.87 -27.23 -3.59
CA GLU A 253 16.46 -27.96 -2.46
C GLU A 253 15.62 -29.20 -2.07
N SER A 254 16.32 -30.28 -1.71
CA SER A 254 15.64 -31.48 -1.23
C SER A 254 15.10 -31.26 0.19
N PHE A 255 13.97 -31.91 0.51
CA PHE A 255 13.37 -31.82 1.83
C PHE A 255 14.37 -32.19 2.94
N GLU A 256 15.24 -33.17 2.71
CA GLU A 256 16.25 -33.63 3.67
C GLU A 256 17.23 -32.52 4.03
N ARG A 257 17.64 -31.69 3.06
CA ARG A 257 18.56 -30.57 3.30
C ARG A 257 17.83 -29.41 3.93
N LEU A 258 16.69 -29.02 3.38
CA LEU A 258 15.87 -27.91 3.88
C LEU A 258 15.47 -28.10 5.35
N SER A 259 15.06 -29.32 5.73
CA SER A 259 14.65 -29.63 7.11
C SER A 259 15.81 -29.95 8.05
N LYS A 260 17.06 -29.98 7.58
CA LYS A 260 18.23 -30.41 8.37
C LYS A 260 18.44 -29.56 9.62
N ASP A 261 18.42 -28.24 9.47
CA ASP A 261 18.72 -27.34 10.59
C ASP A 261 17.54 -27.27 11.56
N LEU A 262 16.30 -27.34 11.06
CA LEU A 262 15.11 -27.43 11.91
C LEU A 262 15.04 -28.76 12.68
N ARG A 263 15.47 -29.88 12.08
CA ARG A 263 15.64 -31.17 12.76
C ARG A 263 16.63 -31.08 13.93
N LYS A 264 17.83 -30.54 13.65
CA LYS A 264 18.86 -30.37 14.68
C LYS A 264 18.40 -29.44 15.79
N TYR A 265 17.71 -28.36 15.44
CA TYR A 265 17.17 -27.42 16.40
C TYR A 265 16.18 -28.11 17.34
N PHE A 266 15.20 -28.85 16.80
CA PHE A 266 14.26 -29.63 17.60
C PHE A 266 14.96 -30.60 18.55
N GLU A 267 15.91 -31.39 18.04
CA GLU A 267 16.64 -32.34 18.89
C GLU A 267 17.43 -31.67 20.00
N TYR A 268 17.95 -30.46 19.75
CA TYR A 268 18.65 -29.66 20.75
C TYR A 268 17.73 -29.09 21.83
N ILE A 269 16.56 -28.57 21.46
CA ILE A 269 15.66 -27.91 22.44
C ILE A 269 14.67 -28.87 23.11
N VAL A 270 14.36 -30.01 22.50
CA VAL A 270 13.41 -31.00 23.03
C VAL A 270 14.13 -32.24 23.55
N GLN A 271 14.63 -33.09 22.65
CA GLN A 271 15.32 -34.33 22.97
C GLN A 271 15.97 -34.91 21.71
N SER A 272 17.21 -35.40 21.81
CA SER A 272 17.80 -36.17 20.70
C SER A 272 17.01 -37.47 20.48
N ARG A 273 16.81 -37.82 19.22
CA ARG A 273 16.07 -39.04 18.87
C ARG A 273 16.72 -40.30 19.43
N LYS A 274 18.06 -40.33 19.50
CA LYS A 274 18.84 -41.44 20.04
C LYS A 274 18.63 -41.68 21.54
N GLU A 275 18.28 -40.63 22.27
CA GLU A 275 18.03 -40.69 23.71
C GLU A 275 16.58 -41.02 24.03
N SER A 276 15.69 -41.01 23.02
CA SER A 276 14.30 -41.38 23.20
C SER A 276 14.11 -42.89 23.27
N SER A 277 13.46 -43.35 24.33
CA SER A 277 13.04 -44.75 24.47
C SER A 277 11.78 -45.09 23.69
N ASN A 278 11.06 -44.08 23.17
CA ASN A 278 9.78 -44.23 22.49
C ASN A 278 9.73 -43.39 21.21
N ASP A 279 10.13 -44.01 20.10
CA ASP A 279 10.17 -43.35 18.79
C ASP A 279 8.80 -42.83 18.32
N LYS A 280 7.69 -43.48 18.71
CA LYS A 280 6.34 -43.01 18.35
C LYS A 280 6.01 -41.68 19.02
N GLU A 281 6.41 -41.53 20.28
CA GLU A 281 6.21 -40.31 21.05
C GLU A 281 7.16 -39.20 20.60
N TRP A 282 8.43 -39.53 20.37
CA TRP A 282 9.38 -38.60 19.78
C TRP A 282 8.89 -38.07 18.43
N PHE A 283 8.44 -38.97 17.54
CA PHE A 283 7.90 -38.59 16.24
C PHE A 283 6.63 -37.73 16.37
N ALA A 284 5.74 -38.05 17.30
CA ALA A 284 4.53 -37.25 17.53
C ALA A 284 4.86 -35.82 18.00
N ASN A 285 5.86 -35.66 18.88
CA ASN A 285 6.31 -34.34 19.31
C ASN A 285 7.02 -33.59 18.18
N PHE A 286 7.82 -34.28 17.39
CA PHE A 286 8.50 -33.71 16.23
C PHE A 286 7.51 -33.24 15.14
N ASP A 287 6.51 -34.07 14.82
CA ASP A 287 5.42 -33.74 13.89
C ASP A 287 4.60 -32.54 14.37
N LYS A 288 4.25 -32.47 15.66
CA LYS A 288 3.59 -31.30 16.26
C LYS A 288 4.45 -30.04 16.14
N PHE A 289 5.75 -30.15 16.42
CA PHE A 289 6.67 -29.02 16.32
C PHE A 289 6.75 -28.48 14.90
N PHE A 290 6.91 -29.35 13.89
CA PHE A 290 6.92 -28.93 12.48
C PHE A 290 5.60 -28.31 12.06
N LYS A 291 4.47 -28.95 12.36
CA LYS A 291 3.13 -28.40 12.06
C LYS A 291 2.96 -27.01 12.62
N TYR A 292 3.38 -26.79 13.87
CA TYR A 292 3.29 -25.47 14.49
C TYR A 292 4.10 -24.40 13.74
N ILE A 293 5.36 -24.68 13.39
CA ILE A 293 6.21 -23.73 12.65
C ILE A 293 5.55 -23.35 11.31
N ILE A 294 4.99 -24.34 10.60
CA ILE A 294 4.33 -24.11 9.32
C ILE A 294 3.00 -23.37 9.47
N GLU A 295 2.21 -23.69 10.50
CA GLU A 295 0.96 -22.97 10.83
C GLU A 295 1.24 -21.51 11.21
N ARG A 296 2.33 -21.25 11.94
CA ARG A 296 2.78 -19.89 12.27
C ARG A 296 3.11 -19.10 10.99
N ARG A 297 3.94 -19.65 10.09
CA ARG A 297 4.26 -19.02 8.79
C ARG A 297 2.99 -18.77 7.97
N THR A 298 2.14 -19.79 7.87
CA THR A 298 0.90 -19.74 7.08
C THR A 298 -0.03 -18.65 7.59
N SER A 299 -0.28 -18.62 8.90
CA SER A 299 -1.15 -17.62 9.52
C SER A 299 -0.59 -16.21 9.39
N ARG A 300 0.73 -16.04 9.52
CA ARG A 300 1.39 -14.75 9.41
C ARG A 300 1.36 -14.19 7.99
N VAL A 301 1.62 -15.02 6.97
CA VAL A 301 1.51 -14.62 5.55
C VAL A 301 0.05 -14.33 5.17
N GLN A 302 -0.91 -15.12 5.66
CA GLN A 302 -2.34 -14.84 5.47
C GLN A 302 -2.73 -13.49 6.08
N ASN A 303 -2.33 -13.24 7.33
CA ASN A 303 -2.58 -11.99 8.01
C ASN A 303 -1.93 -10.80 7.27
N TRP A 304 -0.68 -10.94 6.82
CA TRP A 304 0.00 -9.93 6.01
C TRP A 304 -0.78 -9.60 4.74
N TYR A 305 -1.22 -10.60 3.97
CA TYR A 305 -1.99 -10.37 2.74
C TYR A 305 -3.35 -9.73 3.04
N MET A 306 -4.05 -10.21 4.08
CA MET A 306 -5.34 -9.67 4.50
C MET A 306 -5.24 -8.21 4.92
N GLN A 307 -4.26 -7.85 5.76
CA GLN A 307 -4.07 -6.46 6.18
C GLN A 307 -3.78 -5.54 5.00
N ASN A 308 -2.96 -6.01 4.05
CA ASN A 308 -2.58 -5.23 2.88
C ASN A 308 -3.68 -5.12 1.80
N THR A 309 -4.77 -5.88 1.93
CA THR A 309 -5.92 -5.82 1.00
C THR A 309 -7.25 -5.46 1.69
N ALA A 310 -7.26 -5.23 3.01
CA ALA A 310 -8.46 -5.00 3.81
C ALA A 310 -9.29 -3.79 3.35
N LYS A 311 -8.63 -2.73 2.88
CA LYS A 311 -9.29 -1.49 2.43
C LYS A 311 -9.97 -1.60 1.07
N PHE A 312 -9.74 -2.69 0.33
CA PHE A 312 -10.32 -2.87 -1.00
C PHE A 312 -11.59 -3.73 -0.98
N PRO A 313 -12.44 -3.62 -2.02
CA PRO A 313 -13.60 -4.51 -2.16
C PRO A 313 -13.16 -5.97 -2.23
N GLN A 314 -13.65 -6.80 -1.31
CA GLN A 314 -13.22 -8.21 -1.18
C GLN A 314 -13.78 -9.12 -2.28
N ASP A 315 -14.78 -8.65 -3.01
CA ASP A 315 -15.36 -9.28 -4.21
C ASP A 315 -14.67 -8.85 -5.50
N ASN A 316 -13.69 -7.94 -5.44
CA ASN A 316 -12.90 -7.53 -6.59
C ASN A 316 -12.08 -8.72 -7.14
N SER A 317 -12.13 -8.94 -8.46
CA SER A 317 -11.47 -10.08 -9.10
C SER A 317 -9.96 -10.13 -8.87
N ASP A 318 -9.27 -8.98 -8.84
CA ASP A 318 -7.82 -8.95 -8.60
C ASP A 318 -7.51 -9.39 -7.17
N VAL A 319 -8.28 -8.91 -6.18
CA VAL A 319 -8.13 -9.29 -4.77
C VAL A 319 -8.37 -10.79 -4.58
N VAL A 320 -9.44 -11.33 -5.17
CA VAL A 320 -9.79 -12.75 -5.12
C VAL A 320 -8.71 -13.62 -5.78
N ASN A 321 -8.26 -13.24 -6.97
CA ASN A 321 -7.21 -13.98 -7.69
C ASN A 321 -5.89 -14.01 -6.90
N GLY A 322 -5.49 -12.88 -6.31
CA GLY A 322 -4.29 -12.83 -5.49
C GLY A 322 -4.42 -13.64 -4.19
N LYS A 323 -5.61 -13.66 -3.57
CA LYS A 323 -5.90 -14.52 -2.42
C LYS A 323 -5.75 -16.00 -2.78
N TYR A 324 -6.29 -16.41 -3.93
CA TYR A 324 -6.14 -17.78 -4.41
C TYR A 324 -4.67 -18.14 -4.68
N ALA A 325 -3.89 -17.24 -5.29
CA ALA A 325 -2.46 -17.45 -5.49
C ALA A 325 -1.72 -17.64 -4.15
N MET A 326 -2.04 -16.83 -3.14
CA MET A 326 -1.49 -17.00 -1.78
C MET A 326 -1.86 -18.36 -1.19
N GLU A 327 -3.13 -18.75 -1.23
CA GLU A 327 -3.60 -20.04 -0.71
C GLU A 327 -2.92 -21.23 -1.39
N GLN A 328 -2.64 -21.13 -2.70
CA GLN A 328 -1.89 -22.13 -3.44
C GLN A 328 -0.45 -22.28 -2.94
N GLU A 329 0.29 -21.18 -2.78
CA GLU A 329 1.67 -21.23 -2.26
C GLU A 329 1.73 -21.78 -0.83
N LEU A 330 0.79 -21.37 0.03
CA LEU A 330 0.68 -21.88 1.39
C LEU A 330 0.32 -23.37 1.45
N SER A 331 -0.52 -23.83 0.51
CA SER A 331 -0.85 -25.25 0.38
C SER A 331 0.39 -26.07 -0.04
N LYS A 332 1.21 -25.55 -0.95
CA LYS A 332 2.49 -26.20 -1.33
C LYS A 332 3.43 -26.32 -0.13
N LEU A 333 3.57 -25.25 0.65
CA LEU A 333 4.38 -25.26 1.87
C LEU A 333 3.88 -26.33 2.86
N THR A 334 2.57 -26.34 3.13
CA THR A 334 1.96 -27.31 4.06
C THR A 334 2.18 -28.75 3.59
N LEU A 335 2.01 -29.01 2.29
CA LEU A 335 2.26 -30.33 1.70
C LEU A 335 3.73 -30.74 1.80
N LEU A 336 4.67 -29.84 1.52
CA LEU A 336 6.11 -30.08 1.61
C LEU A 336 6.55 -30.49 3.02
N TRP A 337 5.93 -29.93 4.06
CA TRP A 337 6.29 -30.21 5.45
C TRP A 337 5.43 -31.27 6.14
N THR A 338 4.48 -31.88 5.42
CA THR A 338 3.75 -33.03 5.95
C THR A 338 4.69 -34.23 6.00
N LEU A 339 4.94 -34.77 7.20
CA LEU A 339 5.86 -35.90 7.40
C LEU A 339 5.24 -37.24 6.96
N CYS A 340 6.09 -38.16 6.52
CA CYS A 340 5.70 -39.51 6.09
C CYS A 340 5.18 -40.39 7.25
N GLY A 341 5.96 -40.55 8.32
CA GLY A 341 5.56 -41.34 9.49
C GLY A 341 5.38 -42.85 9.25
N LEU A 342 5.74 -43.37 8.07
CA LEU A 342 5.87 -44.81 7.84
C LEU A 342 7.13 -45.37 8.50
N ILE A 343 7.36 -46.69 8.40
CA ILE A 343 8.48 -47.35 9.06
C ILE A 343 9.72 -47.26 8.16
N CYS A 344 10.85 -46.83 8.73
CA CYS A 344 12.13 -46.79 8.07
C CYS A 344 12.57 -48.19 7.64
N HIS A 345 13.01 -48.30 6.39
CA HIS A 345 13.42 -49.56 5.78
C HIS A 345 14.58 -50.25 6.52
N GLN A 346 15.46 -49.49 7.19
CA GLN A 346 16.69 -50.02 7.78
C GLN A 346 16.61 -50.37 9.27
N CYS A 347 15.88 -49.59 10.07
CA CYS A 347 15.99 -49.66 11.54
C CYS A 347 14.64 -49.68 12.29
N GLY A 348 13.50 -49.63 11.58
CA GLY A 348 12.17 -49.68 12.21
C GLY A 348 11.69 -48.36 12.83
N LEU A 349 12.52 -47.33 12.89
CA LEU A 349 12.14 -45.97 13.34
C LEU A 349 11.17 -45.30 12.34
N LYS A 350 10.44 -44.28 12.77
CA LYS A 350 9.54 -43.49 11.91
C LYS A 350 10.30 -42.70 10.83
N CYS A 351 9.81 -42.77 9.60
CA CYS A 351 10.30 -41.97 8.48
C CYS A 351 9.99 -40.49 8.72
N VAL A 352 11.00 -39.63 8.56
CA VAL A 352 10.88 -38.18 8.76
C VAL A 352 11.08 -37.41 7.45
N LYS A 353 11.08 -38.09 6.30
CA LYS A 353 10.98 -37.45 4.98
C LYS A 353 9.56 -36.88 4.75
N ASN A 354 9.41 -36.05 3.72
CA ASN A 354 8.12 -35.58 3.22
C ASN A 354 7.18 -36.76 2.89
N ARG A 355 5.88 -36.64 3.17
CA ARG A 355 4.88 -37.71 3.00
C ARG A 355 4.87 -38.34 1.61
N ASP A 356 5.04 -37.54 0.57
CA ASP A 356 4.84 -37.96 -0.81
C ASP A 356 6.19 -38.35 -1.50
N HIS A 357 7.24 -38.59 -0.70
CA HIS A 357 8.55 -39.06 -1.19
C HIS A 357 8.44 -40.41 -1.93
N GLN A 358 9.22 -40.60 -2.99
CA GLN A 358 9.20 -41.82 -3.83
C GLN A 358 10.31 -42.81 -3.49
N GLU A 359 11.32 -42.38 -2.74
CA GLU A 359 12.45 -43.20 -2.32
C GLU A 359 12.10 -44.12 -1.15
N ASP A 360 13.04 -44.97 -0.74
CA ASP A 360 12.90 -45.77 0.48
C ASP A 360 12.66 -44.90 1.72
N HIS A 361 11.84 -45.41 2.64
CA HIS A 361 11.53 -44.76 3.90
C HIS A 361 12.76 -44.63 4.79
N ASP A 362 13.09 -43.39 5.14
CA ASP A 362 14.31 -43.04 5.86
C ASP A 362 14.00 -42.19 7.10
N CYS A 363 14.57 -42.58 8.24
CA CYS A 363 14.48 -41.86 9.50
C CYS A 363 15.49 -40.69 9.60
N LEU A 364 16.36 -40.53 8.59
CA LEU A 364 17.41 -39.51 8.46
C LEU A 364 18.34 -39.46 9.68
N THR A 365 18.62 -40.64 10.25
CA THR A 365 19.60 -40.86 11.33
C THR A 365 20.76 -41.73 10.83
N ASP A 366 21.58 -42.26 11.73
CA ASP A 366 22.65 -43.23 11.40
C ASP A 366 22.19 -44.69 11.45
N HIS A 367 20.90 -44.95 11.67
CA HIS A 367 20.27 -46.29 11.66
C HIS A 367 20.81 -47.27 12.70
N LYS A 368 21.42 -46.76 13.78
CA LYS A 368 22.03 -47.57 14.84
C LYS A 368 21.23 -47.57 16.13
#